data_AF-A0A7V3U3Y6-F1
#
_entry.id   AF-A0A7V3U3Y6-F1
#
_cell.length_a   1.000
_cell.length_b   1.000
_cell.length_c   1.000
_cell.angle_alpha   90.00
_cell.angle_beta   90.00
_cell.angle_gamma   90.00
#
_symmetry.space_group_name_H-M   'P 1'
#
loop_
_entity.id
_entity.type
_entity.pdbx_description
1 polymer ?
#
loop_
_entity_poly.entity_id
_entity_poly.type
_entity_poly.pdbx_seq_one_letter_code
_entity_poly.pdbx_strand_id
1 'polypeptide(L)'
;MDGQPEIVQQVLGYVNQGWELAQGWLLSPAAWSQFGLLVAAFLAALVVSRKLSPILTKTITPPEGQSSYLAQARRFVLMFLPLLLPLLAYAFTGIGEQITRSLFGSGAVIAFGKRVFLFLAARALVRDIITDSFLKMLGKYILIPAMALYALGLLDDLTAYLSATVISLGNISFSIMALVRGVIAGSILFWLGRWSNDQSAALISKQEEMRPATRQLAVKATEITIFGVAFLLLMNIMGI
;
A
#
# COMPACT_ATOMS: atom_id res chain seq x y z
N MET A 1 8.26 5.84 -41.44
CA MET A 1 7.96 5.48 -40.03
C MET A 1 6.56 4.90 -40.05
N ASP A 2 6.37 3.81 -40.78
CA ASP A 2 5.04 3.33 -41.18
C ASP A 2 5.02 1.81 -41.06
N GLY A 3 4.10 1.29 -40.24
CA GLY A 3 3.88 -0.16 -40.06
C GLY A 3 4.16 -0.72 -38.66
N GLN A 4 4.56 0.10 -37.67
CA GLN A 4 4.70 -0.39 -36.28
C GLN A 4 3.35 -0.36 -35.56
N PRO A 5 2.99 -1.40 -34.78
CA PRO A 5 1.75 -1.46 -34.00
C PRO A 5 1.59 -0.22 -33.12
N GLU A 6 0.36 0.26 -32.95
CA GLU A 6 0.02 1.45 -32.15
C GLU A 6 0.55 1.37 -30.71
N ILE A 7 0.59 0.15 -30.14
CA ILE A 7 1.20 -0.15 -28.83
C ILE A 7 2.71 0.14 -28.82
N VAL A 8 3.43 -0.17 -29.90
CA VAL A 8 4.88 0.09 -30.00
C VAL A 8 5.13 1.59 -30.09
N GLN A 9 4.28 2.34 -30.79
CA GLN A 9 4.40 3.80 -30.86
C GLN A 9 4.11 4.47 -29.51
N GLN A 10 3.12 3.99 -28.76
CA GLN A 10 2.85 4.47 -27.40
C GLN A 10 3.98 4.12 -26.43
N VAL A 11 4.50 2.89 -26.46
CA VAL A 11 5.65 2.47 -25.63
C VAL A 11 6.88 3.32 -25.95
N LEU A 12 7.17 3.56 -27.24
CA LEU A 12 8.26 4.45 -27.65
C LEU A 12 8.02 5.90 -27.21
N GLY A 13 6.77 6.37 -27.20
CA GLY A 13 6.39 7.67 -26.65
C GLY A 13 6.72 7.80 -25.17
N TYR A 14 6.35 6.81 -24.35
CA TYR A 14 6.70 6.79 -22.92
C TYR A 14 8.21 6.68 -22.68
N VAL A 15 8.93 5.91 -23.50
CA VAL A 15 10.38 5.81 -23.44
C VAL A 15 11.04 7.15 -23.78
N ASN A 16 10.57 7.84 -24.81
CA ASN A 16 11.06 9.17 -25.19
C ASN A 16 10.75 10.22 -24.12
N GLN A 17 9.55 10.20 -23.53
CA GLN A 17 9.21 11.09 -22.43
C GLN A 17 10.09 10.85 -21.20
N GLY A 18 10.35 9.58 -20.86
CA GLY A 18 11.29 9.22 -19.79
C GLY A 18 12.72 9.67 -20.10
N TRP A 19 13.14 9.57 -21.37
CA TRP A 19 14.45 10.01 -21.84
C TRP A 19 14.61 11.53 -21.80
N GLU A 20 13.61 12.29 -22.24
CA GLU A 20 13.60 13.76 -22.17
C GLU A 20 13.60 14.26 -20.72
N LEU A 21 12.83 13.62 -19.83
CA LEU A 21 12.87 13.92 -18.40
C LEU A 21 14.25 13.64 -17.80
N ALA A 22 14.85 12.50 -18.14
CA ALA A 22 16.18 12.12 -17.66
C ALA A 22 17.25 13.10 -18.16
N GLN A 23 17.20 13.51 -19.43
CA GLN A 23 18.10 14.53 -19.99
C GLN A 23 17.89 15.89 -19.31
N GLY A 24 16.65 16.31 -19.08
CA GLY A 24 16.33 17.55 -18.35
C GLY A 24 16.86 17.55 -16.93
N TRP A 25 16.86 16.39 -16.26
CA TRP A 25 17.46 16.24 -14.92
C TRP A 25 19.00 16.23 -14.99
N LEU A 26 19.59 15.51 -15.94
CA LEU A 26 21.05 15.40 -16.04
C LEU A 26 21.72 16.73 -16.41
N LEU A 27 21.04 17.55 -17.21
CA LEU A 27 21.55 18.83 -17.71
C LEU A 27 21.22 20.03 -16.81
N SER A 28 20.35 19.86 -15.79
CA SER A 28 19.96 20.97 -14.91
C SER A 28 20.74 20.96 -13.58
N PRO A 29 21.48 22.04 -13.25
CA PRO A 29 22.18 22.16 -11.96
C PRO A 29 21.26 22.01 -10.73
N ALA A 30 19.99 22.43 -10.88
CA ALA A 30 18.96 22.28 -9.84
C ALA A 30 18.56 20.82 -9.58
N ALA A 31 18.63 19.92 -10.57
CA ALA A 31 18.35 18.51 -10.33
C ALA A 31 19.50 17.82 -9.59
N TRP A 32 20.75 18.20 -9.84
CA TRP A 32 21.91 17.68 -9.10
C TRP A 32 21.87 18.05 -7.62
N SER A 33 21.44 19.27 -7.26
CA SER A 33 21.22 19.65 -5.87
C SER A 33 20.07 18.85 -5.23
N GLN A 34 19.00 18.57 -5.98
CA GLN A 34 17.91 17.69 -5.54
C GLN A 34 18.37 16.24 -5.33
N PHE A 35 19.20 15.69 -6.22
CA PHE A 35 19.80 14.36 -6.05
C PHE A 35 20.72 14.31 -4.82
N GLY A 36 21.54 15.34 -4.62
CA GLY A 36 22.38 15.46 -3.43
C GLY A 36 21.56 15.46 -2.15
N LEU A 37 20.46 16.21 -2.12
CA LEU A 37 19.54 16.25 -0.99
C LEU A 37 18.84 14.90 -0.77
N LEU A 38 18.41 14.22 -1.84
CA LEU A 38 17.79 12.90 -1.78
C LEU A 38 18.77 11.85 -1.22
N VAL A 39 20.02 11.87 -1.68
CA VAL A 39 21.08 10.99 -1.15
C VAL A 39 21.35 11.34 0.32
N ALA A 40 21.45 12.62 0.68
CA ALA A 40 21.64 13.04 2.06
C ALA A 40 20.47 12.57 2.96
N ALA A 41 19.23 12.72 2.51
CA ALA A 41 18.04 12.26 3.22
C ALA A 41 18.03 10.72 3.37
N PHE A 42 18.42 9.99 2.33
CA PHE A 42 18.54 8.54 2.37
C PHE A 42 19.66 8.08 3.34
N LEU A 43 20.83 8.71 3.30
CA LEU A 43 21.93 8.42 4.21
C LEU A 43 21.56 8.75 5.66
N ALA A 44 20.89 9.89 5.90
CA ALA A 44 20.35 10.24 7.20
C ALA A 44 19.36 9.17 7.68
N ALA A 45 18.40 8.77 6.83
CA ALA A 45 17.45 7.70 7.14
C ALA A 45 18.14 6.37 7.44
N LEU A 46 19.20 6.02 6.70
CA LEU A 46 19.97 4.80 6.91
C LEU A 46 20.75 4.83 8.23
N VAL A 47 21.40 5.94 8.56
CA VAL A 47 22.12 6.10 9.84
C VAL A 47 21.14 6.07 11.01
N VAL A 48 20.04 6.81 10.92
CA VAL A 48 18.99 6.86 11.94
C VAL A 48 18.37 5.48 12.10
N SER A 49 18.01 4.80 11.01
CA SER A 49 17.47 3.44 11.05
C SER A 49 18.45 2.44 11.67
N ARG A 50 19.72 2.44 11.26
CA ARG A 50 20.73 1.54 11.84
C ARG A 50 20.98 1.77 13.32
N LYS A 51 20.82 3.01 13.81
CA LYS A 51 20.94 3.32 15.24
C LYS A 51 19.67 2.99 16.04
N LEU A 52 18.49 3.27 15.48
CA LEU A 52 17.20 3.02 16.14
C LEU A 52 16.84 1.53 16.17
N SER A 53 17.07 0.77 15.11
CA SER A 53 16.74 -0.66 15.05
C SER A 53 17.29 -1.48 16.24
N PRO A 54 18.58 -1.41 16.62
CA PRO A 54 19.09 -2.16 17.77
C PRO A 54 18.57 -1.63 19.11
N ILE A 55 18.36 -0.31 19.25
CA ILE A 55 17.80 0.28 20.48
C ILE A 55 16.35 -0.16 20.68
N LEU A 56 15.54 -0.08 19.62
CA LEU A 56 14.16 -0.53 19.61
C LEU A 56 14.09 -2.03 19.89
N THR A 57 14.92 -2.85 19.23
CA THR A 57 14.98 -4.29 19.50
C THR A 57 15.37 -4.57 20.96
N LYS A 58 16.40 -3.91 21.50
CA LYS A 58 16.84 -4.13 22.88
C LYS A 58 15.82 -3.68 23.93
N THR A 59 15.13 -2.57 23.68
CA THR A 59 14.17 -1.97 24.64
C THR A 59 12.80 -2.64 24.56
N ILE A 60 12.40 -3.07 23.37
CA ILE A 60 11.05 -3.60 23.10
C ILE A 60 11.02 -5.13 23.22
N THR A 61 12.11 -5.86 22.98
CA THR A 61 12.11 -7.33 23.13
C THR A 61 11.70 -7.71 24.56
N PRO A 62 10.52 -8.34 24.74
CA PRO A 62 10.09 -8.79 26.05
C PRO A 62 10.94 -9.99 26.50
N PRO A 63 11.17 -10.18 27.82
CA PRO A 63 11.82 -11.38 28.34
C PRO A 63 11.12 -12.66 27.86
N GLU A 64 11.89 -13.71 27.58
CA GLU A 64 11.37 -14.98 27.09
C GLU A 64 10.27 -15.52 28.04
N GLY A 65 9.15 -15.98 27.47
CA GLY A 65 8.05 -16.61 28.21
C GLY A 65 6.94 -15.68 28.73
N GLN A 66 7.06 -14.34 28.65
CA GLN A 66 5.96 -13.46 29.07
C GLN A 66 4.85 -13.36 28.02
N SER A 67 3.67 -13.90 28.34
CA SER A 67 2.46 -13.87 27.50
C SER A 67 1.52 -12.69 27.80
N SER A 68 1.98 -11.67 28.54
CA SER A 68 1.20 -10.46 28.83
C SER A 68 0.82 -9.71 27.55
N TYR A 69 -0.35 -9.06 27.54
CA TYR A 69 -0.81 -8.22 26.43
C TYR A 69 0.23 -7.17 26.00
N LEU A 70 1.02 -6.64 26.93
CA LEU A 70 2.13 -5.73 26.64
C LEU A 70 3.27 -6.39 25.85
N ALA A 71 3.56 -7.67 26.09
CA ALA A 71 4.60 -8.41 25.36
C ALA A 71 4.18 -8.69 23.90
N GLN A 72 2.88 -8.96 23.66
CA GLN A 72 2.34 -9.10 22.31
C GLN A 72 2.37 -7.76 21.55
N ALA A 73 1.96 -6.66 22.19
CA ALA A 73 2.02 -5.33 21.60
C ALA A 73 3.46 -4.96 21.20
N ARG A 74 4.44 -5.28 22.04
CA ARG A 74 5.86 -5.07 21.75
C ARG A 74 6.35 -5.88 20.54
N ARG A 75 6.01 -7.16 20.45
CA ARG A 75 6.33 -8.01 19.29
C ARG A 75 5.67 -7.52 18.00
N PHE A 76 4.45 -7.01 18.09
CA PHE A 76 3.76 -6.38 16.97
C PHE A 76 4.53 -5.17 16.45
N VAL A 77 4.99 -4.26 17.32
CA VAL A 77 5.82 -3.10 16.92
C VAL A 77 7.13 -3.52 16.25
N LEU A 78 7.79 -4.58 16.75
CA LEU A 78 9.03 -5.10 16.16
C LEU A 78 8.84 -5.66 14.74
N MET A 79 7.64 -6.10 14.38
CA MET A 79 7.35 -6.52 13.00
C MET A 79 7.46 -5.36 12.00
N PHE A 80 7.23 -4.11 12.44
CA PHE A 80 7.30 -2.92 11.58
C PHE A 80 8.72 -2.35 11.42
N LEU A 81 9.73 -2.94 12.06
CA LEU A 81 11.11 -2.48 11.99
C LEU A 81 11.67 -2.36 10.54
N PRO A 82 11.36 -3.28 9.61
CA PRO A 82 11.80 -3.18 8.22
C PRO A 82 11.22 -1.96 7.47
N LEU A 83 10.08 -1.42 7.89
CA LEU A 83 9.45 -0.24 7.31
C LEU A 83 10.10 1.07 7.77
N LEU A 84 10.88 1.03 8.85
CA LEU A 84 11.48 2.21 9.44
C LEU A 84 12.40 2.93 8.44
N LEU A 85 13.24 2.20 7.71
CA LEU A 85 14.14 2.79 6.70
C LEU A 85 13.38 3.51 5.58
N PRO A 86 12.48 2.85 4.82
CA PRO A 86 11.81 3.52 3.70
C PRO A 86 10.88 4.64 4.15
N LEU A 87 10.24 4.53 5.33
CA LEU A 87 9.40 5.60 5.87
C LEU A 87 10.22 6.81 6.34
N LEU A 88 11.36 6.60 7.01
CA LEU A 88 12.25 7.71 7.35
C LEU A 88 12.84 8.36 6.11
N ALA A 89 13.22 7.58 5.10
CA ALA A 89 13.71 8.12 3.84
C ALA A 89 12.65 8.99 3.16
N TYR A 90 11.39 8.53 3.13
CA TYR A 90 10.26 9.33 2.65
C TYR A 90 10.07 10.62 3.46
N ALA A 91 10.05 10.52 4.79
CA ALA A 91 9.83 11.66 5.69
C ALA A 91 10.92 12.73 5.56
N PHE A 92 12.20 12.32 5.62
CA PHE A 92 13.34 13.24 5.47
C PHE A 92 13.39 13.86 4.08
N THR A 93 13.02 13.10 3.04
CA THR A 93 12.92 13.62 1.67
C THR A 93 11.79 14.64 1.54
N GLY A 94 10.65 14.43 2.22
CA GLY A 94 9.55 15.39 2.28
C GLY A 94 9.91 16.68 3.01
N ILE A 95 10.70 16.61 4.08
CA ILE A 95 11.24 17.80 4.75
C ILE A 95 12.18 18.55 3.79
N GLY A 96 13.08 17.84 3.11
CA GLY A 96 13.97 18.42 2.12
C GLY A 96 13.26 19.03 0.92
N GLU A 97 12.11 18.47 0.51
CA GLU A 97 11.28 19.01 -0.56
C GLU A 97 10.90 20.46 -0.32
N GLN A 98 10.49 20.83 0.91
CA GLN A 98 10.11 22.20 1.24
C GLN A 98 11.27 23.18 1.02
N ILE A 99 12.49 22.74 1.33
CA ILE A 99 13.73 23.52 1.13
C ILE A 99 14.05 23.64 -0.36
N THR A 100 13.78 22.60 -1.15
CA THR A 100 14.20 22.59 -2.56
C THR A 100 13.18 23.27 -3.48
N ARG A 101 11.89 23.16 -3.15
CA ARG A 101 10.81 23.90 -3.81
C ARG A 101 10.96 25.42 -3.64
N SER A 102 11.40 25.87 -2.47
CA SER A 102 11.63 27.30 -2.20
C SER A 102 12.91 27.83 -2.86
N LEU A 103 13.96 27.01 -2.99
CA LEU A 103 15.25 27.43 -3.57
C LEU A 103 15.32 27.30 -5.10
N PHE A 104 14.66 26.31 -5.70
CA PHE A 104 14.86 25.97 -7.12
C PHE A 104 13.56 25.90 -7.95
N GLY A 105 12.38 26.10 -7.34
CA GLY A 105 11.08 26.12 -8.04
C GLY A 105 10.62 24.79 -8.65
N SER A 106 11.49 23.78 -8.74
CA SER A 106 11.22 22.43 -9.23
C SER A 106 11.35 21.42 -8.09
N GLY A 107 10.50 20.39 -8.09
CA GLY A 107 10.52 19.29 -7.11
C GLY A 107 10.37 17.92 -7.76
N ALA A 108 10.58 17.81 -9.07
CA ALA A 108 10.30 16.60 -9.84
C ALA A 108 11.16 15.40 -9.38
N VAL A 109 12.46 15.60 -9.16
CA VAL A 109 13.38 14.53 -8.71
C VAL A 109 13.03 14.07 -7.30
N ILE A 110 12.65 15.01 -6.43
CA ILE A 110 12.25 14.72 -5.04
C ILE A 110 10.91 13.98 -5.00
N ALA A 111 9.95 14.39 -5.83
CA ALA A 111 8.68 13.70 -6.00
C ALA A 111 8.91 12.26 -6.49
N PHE A 112 9.79 12.06 -7.46
CA PHE A 112 10.19 10.72 -7.92
C PHE A 112 10.80 9.89 -6.78
N GLY A 113 11.78 10.45 -6.06
CA GLY A 113 12.40 9.79 -4.90
C GLY A 113 11.40 9.34 -3.84
N LYS A 114 10.46 10.22 -3.48
CA LYS A 114 9.35 9.89 -2.56
C LYS A 114 8.53 8.70 -3.05
N ARG A 115 8.15 8.67 -4.34
CA ARG A 115 7.37 7.56 -4.89
C ARG A 115 8.17 6.25 -4.86
N VAL A 116 9.48 6.29 -5.14
CA VAL A 116 10.38 5.13 -5.03
C VAL A 116 10.50 4.66 -3.57
N PHE A 117 10.63 5.56 -2.59
CA PHE A 117 10.65 5.17 -1.19
C PHE A 117 9.34 4.53 -0.73
N LEU A 118 8.18 5.02 -1.20
CA LEU A 118 6.89 4.37 -0.96
C LEU A 118 6.81 2.99 -1.63
N PHE A 119 7.35 2.81 -2.83
CA PHE A 119 7.45 1.49 -3.45
C PHE A 119 8.30 0.51 -2.62
N LEU A 120 9.45 0.97 -2.10
CA LEU A 120 10.27 0.17 -1.19
C LEU A 120 9.55 -0.16 0.12
N ALA A 121 8.79 0.79 0.68
CA ALA A 121 7.96 0.58 1.86
C ALA A 121 6.89 -0.50 1.60
N ALA A 122 6.17 -0.40 0.48
CA ALA A 122 5.17 -1.39 0.09
C ALA A 122 5.79 -2.78 -0.12
N ARG A 123 6.97 -2.85 -0.74
CA ARG A 123 7.70 -4.12 -0.90
C ARG A 123 8.10 -4.72 0.45
N ALA A 124 8.61 -3.90 1.38
CA ALA A 124 8.97 -4.34 2.73
C ALA A 124 7.74 -4.80 3.52
N LEU A 125 6.62 -4.08 3.42
CA LEU A 125 5.33 -4.46 4.02
C LEU A 125 4.89 -5.86 3.56
N VAL A 126 4.84 -6.09 2.24
CA VAL A 126 4.38 -7.37 1.69
C VAL A 126 5.34 -8.52 1.99
N ARG A 127 6.65 -8.26 2.02
CA ARG A 127 7.66 -9.29 2.25
C ARG A 127 7.77 -9.66 3.73
N ASP A 128 7.85 -8.67 4.60
CA ASP A 128 8.34 -8.82 5.97
C ASP A 128 7.23 -8.69 7.04
N ILE A 129 6.09 -8.06 6.71
CA ILE A 129 4.99 -7.83 7.67
C ILE A 129 3.78 -8.72 7.39
N ILE A 130 3.38 -8.84 6.12
CA ILE A 130 2.18 -9.60 5.78
C ILE A 130 2.48 -11.11 5.88
N THR A 131 1.91 -11.73 6.91
CA THR A 131 2.05 -13.17 7.19
C THR A 131 0.93 -14.01 6.58
N ASP A 132 -0.29 -13.47 6.49
CA ASP A 132 -1.44 -14.17 5.91
C ASP A 132 -1.25 -14.40 4.41
N SER A 133 -1.44 -15.64 3.96
CA SER A 133 -1.19 -16.05 2.57
C SER A 133 -2.05 -15.31 1.55
N PHE A 134 -3.32 -15.04 1.89
CA PHE A 134 -4.24 -14.33 1.00
C PHE A 134 -3.84 -12.86 0.89
N LEU A 135 -3.60 -12.19 2.02
CA LEU A 135 -3.11 -10.81 2.00
C LEU A 135 -1.75 -10.67 1.30
N LYS A 136 -0.87 -11.67 1.44
CA LYS A 136 0.44 -11.67 0.78
C LYS A 136 0.31 -11.81 -0.73
N MET A 137 -0.65 -12.60 -1.20
CA MET A 137 -0.99 -12.72 -2.61
C MET A 137 -1.51 -11.38 -3.15
N LEU A 138 -2.48 -10.74 -2.48
CA LEU A 138 -2.97 -9.41 -2.86
C LEU A 138 -1.84 -8.38 -2.87
N GLY A 139 -0.99 -8.39 -1.84
CA GLY A 139 0.18 -7.54 -1.76
C GLY A 139 1.13 -7.73 -2.95
N LYS A 140 1.41 -8.98 -3.32
CA LYS A 140 2.38 -9.30 -4.38
C LYS A 140 1.85 -8.99 -5.78
N TYR A 141 0.58 -9.28 -6.06
CA TYR A 141 0.01 -9.18 -7.41
C TYR A 141 -0.79 -7.91 -7.67
N ILE A 142 -1.18 -7.19 -6.61
CA ILE A 142 -1.95 -5.95 -6.74
C ILE A 142 -1.14 -4.78 -6.21
N LEU A 143 -0.75 -4.80 -4.93
CA LEU A 143 -0.08 -3.66 -4.30
C LEU A 143 1.29 -3.36 -4.91
N ILE A 144 2.17 -4.36 -5.07
CA ILE A 144 3.52 -4.14 -5.61
C ILE A 144 3.48 -3.60 -7.06
N PRO A 145 2.72 -4.20 -8.01
CA PRO A 145 2.59 -3.65 -9.35
C PRO A 145 1.97 -2.25 -9.37
N ALA A 146 0.91 -2.00 -8.58
CA ALA A 146 0.31 -0.67 -8.49
C ALA A 146 1.31 0.37 -7.97
N MET A 147 2.09 0.02 -6.95
CA MET A 147 3.13 0.90 -6.40
C MET A 147 4.32 1.08 -7.36
N ALA A 148 4.62 0.09 -8.20
CA ALA A 148 5.61 0.25 -9.27
C ALA A 148 5.12 1.25 -10.33
N LEU A 149 3.88 1.12 -10.78
CA LEU A 149 3.26 2.08 -11.70
C LEU A 149 3.17 3.48 -11.08
N TYR A 150 2.88 3.58 -9.78
CA TYR A 150 2.90 4.85 -9.05
C TYR A 150 4.30 5.46 -9.01
N ALA A 151 5.33 4.65 -8.76
CA ALA A 151 6.73 5.09 -8.80
C ALA A 151 7.13 5.65 -10.17
N LEU A 152 6.64 5.03 -11.24
CA LEU A 152 6.83 5.49 -12.62
C LEU A 152 5.94 6.69 -13.00
N GLY A 153 4.95 7.05 -12.17
CA GLY A 153 3.99 8.11 -12.48
C GLY A 153 2.90 7.71 -13.48
N LEU A 154 2.80 6.44 -13.84
CA LEU A 154 1.86 5.91 -14.84
C LEU A 154 0.53 5.46 -14.23
N LEU A 155 0.44 5.42 -12.89
CA LEU A 155 -0.77 4.94 -12.22
C LEU A 155 -1.98 5.84 -12.53
N ASP A 156 -1.79 7.15 -12.54
CA ASP A 156 -2.88 8.11 -12.79
C ASP A 156 -3.46 7.90 -14.19
N ASP A 157 -2.60 7.79 -15.21
CA ASP A 157 -3.01 7.52 -16.59
C ASP A 157 -3.74 6.18 -16.74
N LEU A 158 -3.24 5.12 -16.11
CA LEU A 158 -3.89 3.82 -16.11
C LEU A 158 -5.28 3.91 -15.46
N THR A 159 -5.38 4.58 -14.30
CA THR A 159 -6.67 4.72 -13.62
C THR A 159 -7.66 5.55 -14.42
N ALA A 160 -7.20 6.59 -15.13
CA ALA A 160 -8.02 7.38 -16.03
C ALA A 160 -8.53 6.53 -17.21
N TYR A 161 -7.65 5.75 -17.84
CA TYR A 161 -8.01 4.83 -18.93
C TYR A 161 -9.04 3.77 -18.51
N LEU A 162 -8.82 3.13 -17.35
CA LEU A 162 -9.75 2.14 -16.80
C LEU A 162 -11.10 2.76 -16.40
N SER A 163 -11.10 4.04 -16.00
CA SER A 163 -12.32 4.76 -15.64
C SER A 163 -13.12 5.20 -16.86
N ALA A 164 -12.44 5.58 -17.95
CA ALA A 164 -13.06 5.95 -19.21
C ALA A 164 -13.67 4.74 -19.95
N THR A 165 -13.14 3.54 -19.71
CA THR A 165 -13.66 2.32 -20.32
C THR A 165 -14.90 1.84 -19.55
N VAL A 166 -16.07 2.15 -20.10
CA VAL A 166 -17.37 1.81 -19.52
C VAL A 166 -18.00 0.65 -20.28
N ILE A 167 -18.50 -0.34 -19.53
CA ILE A 167 -19.28 -1.45 -20.06
C ILE A 167 -20.75 -1.16 -19.72
N SER A 168 -21.59 -1.11 -20.75
CA SER A 168 -23.04 -0.89 -20.62
C SER A 168 -23.79 -2.20 -20.80
N LEU A 169 -24.55 -2.61 -19.79
CA LEU A 169 -25.44 -3.77 -19.82
C LEU A 169 -26.88 -3.30 -19.56
N GLY A 170 -27.64 -3.09 -20.64
CA GLY A 170 -29.00 -2.56 -20.56
C GLY A 170 -29.02 -1.17 -19.94
N ASN A 171 -29.59 -1.06 -18.73
CA ASN A 171 -29.72 0.21 -18.00
C ASN A 171 -28.61 0.45 -16.97
N ILE A 172 -27.68 -0.51 -16.81
CA ILE A 172 -26.59 -0.42 -15.85
C ILE A 172 -25.30 -0.18 -16.63
N SER A 173 -24.57 0.86 -16.26
CA SER A 173 -23.24 1.13 -16.80
C SER A 173 -22.23 1.15 -15.67
N PHE A 174 -21.11 0.47 -15.86
CA PHE A 174 -20.02 0.45 -14.89
C PHE A 174 -18.68 0.53 -15.60
N SER A 175 -17.73 1.25 -15.01
CA SER A 175 -16.37 1.32 -15.52
C SER A 175 -15.57 0.08 -15.17
N ILE A 176 -14.56 -0.26 -15.97
CA ILE A 176 -13.59 -1.30 -15.61
C ILE A 176 -12.92 -0.94 -14.28
N MET A 177 -12.65 0.35 -14.04
CA MET A 177 -12.11 0.81 -12.76
C MET A 177 -13.04 0.49 -11.58
N ALA A 178 -14.36 0.64 -11.73
CA ALA A 178 -15.32 0.25 -10.69
C ALA A 178 -15.25 -1.25 -10.39
N LEU A 179 -15.12 -2.09 -11.43
CA LEU A 179 -14.92 -3.53 -11.27
C LEU A 179 -13.61 -3.85 -10.56
N VAL A 180 -12.50 -3.23 -10.96
CA VAL A 180 -11.19 -3.41 -10.31
C VAL A 180 -11.25 -3.00 -8.83
N ARG A 181 -11.82 -1.83 -8.51
CA ARG A 181 -12.03 -1.38 -7.13
C ARG A 181 -12.92 -2.34 -6.36
N GLY A 182 -14.01 -2.81 -6.95
CA GLY A 182 -14.92 -3.79 -6.36
C GLY A 182 -14.24 -5.12 -6.05
N VAL A 183 -13.41 -5.64 -6.96
CA VAL A 183 -12.65 -6.89 -6.73
C VAL A 183 -11.64 -6.70 -5.61
N ILE A 184 -10.87 -5.60 -5.60
CA ILE A 184 -9.87 -5.33 -4.56
C ILE A 184 -10.54 -5.11 -3.21
N ALA A 185 -11.52 -4.21 -3.14
CA ALA A 185 -12.24 -3.89 -1.92
C ALA A 185 -13.02 -5.09 -1.40
N GLY A 186 -13.72 -5.81 -2.28
CA GLY A 186 -14.44 -7.03 -1.94
C GLY A 186 -13.50 -8.08 -1.37
N SER A 187 -12.36 -8.34 -2.02
CA SER A 187 -11.34 -9.27 -1.52
C SER A 187 -10.92 -8.94 -0.08
N ILE A 188 -10.64 -7.67 0.21
CA ILE A 188 -10.24 -7.20 1.54
C ILE A 188 -11.40 -7.27 2.55
N LEU A 189 -12.58 -6.80 2.17
CA LEU A 189 -13.77 -6.76 3.02
C LEU A 189 -14.24 -8.17 3.40
N PHE A 190 -14.26 -9.11 2.46
CA PHE A 190 -14.63 -10.49 2.74
C PHE A 190 -13.55 -11.23 3.55
N TRP A 191 -12.28 -10.91 3.35
CA TRP A 191 -11.21 -11.43 4.23
C TRP A 191 -11.37 -10.90 5.66
N LEU A 192 -11.60 -9.59 5.83
CA LEU A 192 -11.89 -8.98 7.14
C LEU A 192 -13.15 -9.56 7.77
N GLY A 193 -14.20 -9.75 6.96
CA GLY A 193 -15.46 -10.35 7.39
C GLY A 193 -15.27 -11.78 7.89
N ARG A 194 -14.50 -12.60 7.16
CA ARG A 194 -14.15 -13.96 7.58
C ARG A 194 -13.36 -13.95 8.89
N TRP A 195 -12.30 -13.15 8.97
CA TRP A 195 -11.50 -13.04 10.19
C TRP A 195 -12.33 -12.58 11.39
N SER A 196 -13.18 -11.56 11.20
CA SER A 196 -14.08 -11.05 12.25
C SER A 196 -15.11 -12.08 12.69
N ASN A 197 -15.65 -12.85 11.74
CA ASN A 197 -16.58 -13.94 12.02
C ASN A 197 -15.90 -15.06 12.82
N ASP A 198 -14.70 -15.49 12.43
CA ASP A 198 -13.95 -16.53 13.13
C ASP A 198 -13.66 -16.14 14.58
N GLN A 199 -13.26 -14.88 14.80
CA GLN A 199 -13.01 -14.34 16.13
C GLN A 199 -14.29 -14.22 16.98
N SER A 200 -15.37 -13.73 16.39
CA SER A 200 -16.66 -13.59 17.07
C SER A 200 -17.26 -14.95 17.42
N ALA A 201 -17.18 -15.92 16.50
CA ALA A 201 -17.64 -17.29 16.71
C ALA A 201 -16.85 -17.96 17.84
N ALA A 202 -15.52 -17.78 17.88
CA ALA A 202 -14.69 -18.30 18.96
C ALA A 202 -15.02 -17.67 20.32
N LEU A 203 -15.37 -16.38 20.36
CA LEU A 203 -15.76 -15.68 21.58
C LEU A 203 -17.14 -16.14 22.09
N ILE A 204 -18.14 -16.17 21.21
CA ILE A 204 -19.50 -16.64 21.54
C ILE A 204 -19.47 -18.11 21.95
N SER A 205 -18.62 -18.92 21.33
CA SER A 205 -18.53 -20.35 21.64
C SER A 205 -17.97 -20.67 23.02
N LYS A 206 -17.21 -19.74 23.62
CA LYS A 206 -16.67 -19.87 24.98
C LYS A 206 -17.65 -19.43 26.07
N GLN A 207 -18.81 -18.87 25.71
CA GLN A 207 -19.81 -18.41 26.67
C GLN A 207 -20.65 -19.58 27.21
N GLU A 208 -20.22 -20.17 28.32
CA GLU A 208 -20.87 -21.32 28.96
C GLU A 208 -22.27 -21.00 29.51
N GLU A 209 -22.57 -19.74 29.81
CA GLU A 209 -23.89 -19.29 30.29
C GLU A 209 -24.99 -19.41 29.23
N MET A 210 -24.62 -19.43 27.94
CA MET A 210 -25.58 -19.57 26.84
C MET A 210 -25.93 -21.02 26.56
N ARG A 211 -27.24 -21.30 26.41
CA ARG A 211 -27.72 -22.60 25.91
C ARG A 211 -27.10 -22.92 24.54
N PRO A 212 -26.76 -24.19 24.24
CA PRO A 212 -26.11 -24.56 22.99
C PRO A 212 -26.85 -24.09 21.72
N ALA A 213 -28.19 -24.16 21.71
CA ALA A 213 -28.99 -23.69 20.59
C ALA A 213 -28.90 -22.15 20.40
N THR A 214 -28.91 -21.38 21.49
CA THR A 214 -28.78 -19.91 21.46
C THR A 214 -27.40 -19.49 20.97
N ARG A 215 -26.35 -20.20 21.37
CA ARG A 215 -24.98 -19.99 20.90
C ARG A 215 -24.87 -20.17 19.39
N GLN A 216 -25.41 -21.25 18.84
CA GLN A 216 -25.43 -21.50 17.40
C GLN A 216 -26.20 -20.41 16.63
N LEU A 217 -27.37 -20.01 17.15
CA LEU A 217 -28.15 -18.92 16.56
C LEU A 217 -27.39 -17.59 16.58
N ALA A 218 -26.72 -17.25 17.68
CA ALA A 218 -25.95 -16.01 17.82
C ALA A 218 -24.75 -15.98 16.86
N VAL A 219 -24.03 -17.10 16.71
CA VAL A 219 -22.95 -17.23 15.73
C VAL A 219 -23.49 -16.99 14.32
N LYS A 220 -24.60 -17.63 13.94
CA LYS A 220 -25.18 -17.44 12.60
C LYS A 220 -25.75 -16.04 12.36
N ALA A 221 -26.37 -15.43 13.36
CA ALA A 221 -26.84 -14.05 13.27
C ALA A 221 -25.67 -13.07 13.07
N THR A 222 -24.56 -13.29 13.79
CA THR A 222 -23.34 -12.50 13.66
C THR A 222 -22.72 -12.66 12.27
N GLU A 223 -22.64 -13.89 11.76
CA GLU A 223 -22.13 -14.19 10.42
C GLU A 223 -22.93 -13.43 9.34
N ILE A 224 -24.26 -13.53 9.37
CA ILE A 224 -25.15 -12.81 8.43
C ILE A 224 -24.95 -11.29 8.55
N THR A 225 -24.80 -10.78 9.76
CA THR A 225 -24.61 -9.33 9.99
C THR A 225 -23.27 -8.86 9.43
N ILE A 226 -22.18 -9.56 9.72
CA ILE A 226 -20.84 -9.19 9.25
C ILE A 226 -20.77 -9.22 7.73
N PHE A 227 -21.25 -10.30 7.10
CA PHE A 227 -21.24 -10.39 5.63
C PHE A 227 -22.26 -9.44 4.98
N GLY A 228 -23.39 -9.19 5.61
CA GLY A 228 -24.36 -8.19 5.16
C GLY A 228 -23.76 -6.77 5.15
N VAL A 229 -23.08 -6.38 6.23
CA VAL A 229 -22.37 -5.09 6.30
C VAL A 229 -21.25 -5.02 5.27
N ALA A 230 -20.44 -6.07 5.14
CA ALA A 230 -19.38 -6.14 4.13
C ALA A 230 -19.95 -5.98 2.70
N PHE A 231 -21.10 -6.59 2.41
CA PHE A 231 -21.77 -6.46 1.13
C PHE A 231 -22.29 -5.03 0.88
N LEU A 232 -22.92 -4.41 1.88
CA LEU A 232 -23.38 -3.01 1.78
C LEU A 232 -22.21 -2.03 1.55
N LEU A 233 -21.09 -2.23 2.25
CA LEU A 233 -19.88 -1.44 2.03
C LEU A 233 -19.31 -1.65 0.62
N LEU A 234 -19.33 -2.89 0.13
CA LEU A 234 -18.88 -3.20 -1.22
C LEU A 234 -19.74 -2.51 -2.29
N MET A 235 -21.08 -2.56 -2.14
CA MET A 235 -22.03 -1.85 -3.00
C MET A 235 -21.72 -0.35 -3.04
N ASN A 236 -21.51 0.26 -1.87
CA ASN A 236 -21.16 1.68 -1.76
C ASN A 236 -19.84 2.00 -2.49
N ILE A 237 -18.81 1.16 -2.34
CA ILE A 237 -17.51 1.34 -3.02
C ILE A 237 -17.64 1.21 -4.54
N MET A 238 -18.53 0.35 -5.03
CA MET A 238 -18.83 0.22 -6.46
C MET A 238 -19.70 1.37 -7.00
N GLY A 239 -20.26 2.20 -6.13
CA GLY A 239 -21.11 3.33 -6.50
C GLY A 239 -22.54 2.93 -6.86
N ILE A 240 -23.02 1.82 -6.31
CA ILE A 240 -24.40 1.32 -6.46
C ILE A 240 -25.23 1.71 -5.23
#